data_AF-A0A2V2N3B6-F1
#
_entry.id   AF-A0A2V2N3B6-F1
#
_cell.length_a   1.000
_cell.length_b   1.000
_cell.length_c   1.000
_cell.angle_alpha   90.00
_cell.angle_beta   90.00
_cell.angle_gamma   90.00
#
_symmetry.space_group_name_H-M   'P 1'
#
loop_
_entity.id
_entity.type
_entity.pdbx_description
1 polymer ?
#
loop_
_entity_poly.entity_id
_entity_poly.type
_entity_poly.pdbx_seq_one_letter_code
_entity_poly.pdbx_strand_id
1 'polypeptide(L)'
;MNQKAMEIGAVIIAVLIILLPFGWILLSHEPPGPFTKETSIENIKDAMIRAGIVLCSEKENTWDVPGAEGGKTYTISADCNAIDQSPDIIIHVQKFSSEETRDAAIRGFNSQPRGKPNGVILTHGPYVILLQGPLHGDIASKIKEQLSSS
;
A
#
# COMPACT_ATOMS: atom_id res chain seq x y z
N MET A 1 -18.39 -37.51 -34.63
CA MET A 1 -18.02 -36.21 -34.04
C MET A 1 -17.58 -35.32 -35.19
N ASN A 2 -18.31 -34.23 -35.48
CA ASN A 2 -18.08 -33.44 -36.69
C ASN A 2 -16.73 -32.71 -36.60
N GLN A 3 -15.87 -32.86 -37.62
CA GLN A 3 -14.55 -32.22 -37.69
C GLN A 3 -14.59 -30.72 -37.38
N LYS A 4 -15.64 -30.03 -37.86
CA LYS A 4 -15.87 -28.60 -37.57
C LYS A 4 -16.12 -28.30 -36.08
N ALA A 5 -16.78 -29.20 -35.36
CA ALA A 5 -17.01 -29.03 -33.92
C ALA A 5 -15.70 -29.24 -33.11
N MET A 6 -14.80 -30.10 -33.60
CA MET A 6 -13.48 -30.32 -32.99
C MET A 6 -12.55 -29.13 -33.23
N GLU A 7 -12.56 -28.55 -34.44
CA GLU A 7 -11.79 -27.33 -34.76
C GLU A 7 -12.27 -26.12 -33.97
N ILE A 8 -13.59 -25.89 -33.89
CA ILE A 8 -14.16 -24.79 -33.09
C ILE A 8 -13.85 -24.98 -31.59
N GLY A 9 -13.97 -26.20 -31.08
CA GLY A 9 -13.62 -26.51 -29.69
C GLY A 9 -12.15 -26.24 -29.37
N ALA A 10 -11.23 -26.62 -30.28
CA ALA A 10 -9.81 -26.37 -30.11
C ALA A 10 -9.47 -24.86 -30.09
N VAL A 11 -10.10 -24.06 -30.95
CA VAL A 11 -9.90 -22.60 -30.96
C VAL A 11 -10.40 -21.96 -29.67
N ILE A 12 -11.57 -22.37 -29.17
CA ILE A 12 -12.11 -21.84 -27.90
C ILE A 12 -11.18 -22.19 -26.72
N ILE A 13 -10.67 -23.42 -26.66
CA ILE A 13 -9.73 -23.85 -25.61
C ILE A 13 -8.42 -23.06 -25.70
N ALA A 14 -7.88 -22.87 -26.91
CA ALA A 14 -6.65 -22.08 -27.10
C ALA A 14 -6.84 -20.62 -26.66
N VAL A 15 -7.97 -20.01 -26.98
CA VAL A 15 -8.31 -18.65 -26.53
C VAL A 15 -8.46 -18.56 -25.02
N LEU A 16 -9.08 -19.55 -24.37
CA LEU A 16 -9.22 -19.59 -22.90
C LEU A 16 -7.87 -19.74 -22.19
N ILE A 17 -6.97 -20.60 -22.71
CA ILE A 17 -5.62 -20.77 -22.15
C ILE A 17 -4.81 -19.47 -22.24
N ILE A 18 -5.02 -18.68 -23.30
CA ILE A 18 -4.36 -17.39 -23.46
C ILE A 18 -5.01 -16.33 -22.55
N LEU A 19 -6.34 -16.22 -22.51
CA LEU A 19 -7.03 -15.13 -21.80
C LEU A 19 -7.06 -15.31 -20.27
N LEU A 20 -7.15 -16.54 -19.77
CA LEU A 20 -7.18 -16.81 -18.32
C LEU A 20 -5.97 -16.20 -17.59
N PRO A 21 -4.70 -16.45 -17.97
CA PRO A 21 -3.57 -15.88 -17.25
C PRO A 21 -3.54 -14.34 -17.27
N PHE A 22 -4.00 -13.69 -18.35
CA PHE A 22 -4.12 -12.22 -18.38
C PHE A 22 -5.22 -11.70 -17.45
N GLY A 23 -6.33 -12.44 -17.30
CA GLY A 23 -7.39 -12.10 -16.34
C GLY A 23 -6.90 -12.10 -14.89
N TRP A 24 -6.02 -13.05 -14.52
CA TRP A 24 -5.44 -13.11 -13.17
C TRP A 24 -4.45 -11.98 -12.87
N ILE A 25 -3.71 -11.51 -13.88
CA ILE A 25 -2.77 -10.39 -13.74
C ILE A 25 -3.52 -9.07 -13.46
N LEU A 26 -4.71 -8.89 -14.03
CA LEU A 26 -5.53 -7.70 -13.79
C LEU A 26 -6.22 -7.70 -12.42
N LEU A 27 -6.51 -8.88 -11.86
CA LEU A 27 -7.20 -9.02 -10.57
C LEU A 27 -6.27 -8.96 -9.34
N SER A 28 -4.96 -9.09 -9.53
CA SER A 28 -3.99 -9.23 -8.43
C SER A 28 -3.49 -7.90 -7.84
N HIS A 29 -3.89 -6.75 -8.42
CA HIS A 29 -3.58 -5.43 -7.86
C HIS A 29 -4.87 -4.76 -7.38
N GLU A 30 -5.06 -4.72 -6.07
CA GLU A 30 -6.12 -3.92 -5.45
C GLU A 30 -5.89 -2.45 -5.85
N PRO A 31 -6.84 -1.77 -6.51
CA PRO A 31 -6.65 -0.40 -6.93
C PRO A 31 -6.47 0.52 -5.71
N PRO A 32 -5.69 1.61 -5.85
CA PRO A 32 -5.60 2.63 -4.81
C PRO A 32 -6.99 3.12 -4.38
N GLY A 33 -7.17 3.37 -3.07
CA GLY A 33 -8.41 3.91 -2.53
C GLY A 33 -8.75 5.30 -3.07
N PRO A 34 -10.00 5.77 -2.89
CA PRO A 34 -10.47 7.04 -3.47
C PRO A 34 -9.63 8.22 -2.98
N PHE A 35 -9.12 9.03 -3.91
CA PHE A 35 -8.27 10.19 -3.60
C PHE A 35 -9.04 11.31 -2.89
N THR A 36 -10.31 11.49 -3.25
CA THR A 36 -11.15 12.59 -2.77
C THR A 36 -11.70 12.41 -1.35
N LYS A 37 -11.38 11.30 -0.66
CA LYS A 37 -11.74 11.14 0.75
C LYS A 37 -10.98 12.18 1.58
N GLU A 38 -11.70 13.16 2.12
CA GLU A 38 -11.12 14.15 3.02
C GLU A 38 -10.57 13.47 4.26
N THR A 39 -9.29 13.72 4.54
CA THR A 39 -8.60 13.22 5.73
C THR A 39 -7.42 14.13 6.06
N SER A 40 -6.99 14.10 7.31
CA SER A 40 -5.76 14.75 7.77
C SER A 40 -4.73 13.71 8.20
N ILE A 41 -3.49 14.17 8.42
CA ILE A 41 -2.44 13.31 8.94
C ILE A 41 -2.69 12.93 10.41
N GLU A 42 -3.40 13.79 11.15
CA GLU A 42 -3.87 13.56 12.52
C GLU A 42 -4.92 12.44 12.53
N ASN A 43 -5.85 12.40 11.58
CA ASN A 43 -6.82 11.30 11.49
C ASN A 43 -6.14 9.94 11.26
N ILE A 44 -5.09 9.93 10.42
CA ILE A 44 -4.28 8.73 10.18
C ILE A 44 -3.54 8.33 11.46
N LYS A 45 -2.97 9.30 12.19
CA LYS A 45 -2.33 9.06 13.48
C LYS A 45 -3.29 8.49 14.51
N ASP A 46 -4.48 9.05 14.62
CA ASP A 46 -5.49 8.56 15.55
C ASP A 46 -5.97 7.16 15.18
N ALA A 47 -6.09 6.84 13.89
CA ALA A 47 -6.38 5.48 13.44
C ALA A 47 -5.29 4.48 13.84
N MET A 48 -4.01 4.88 13.77
CA MET A 48 -2.90 4.05 14.27
C MET A 48 -3.00 3.83 15.78
N ILE A 49 -3.29 4.87 16.56
CA ILE A 49 -3.45 4.76 18.02
C ILE A 49 -4.64 3.85 18.36
N ARG A 50 -5.78 3.99 17.68
CA ARG A 50 -6.95 3.10 17.86
C ARG A 50 -6.67 1.66 17.45
N ALA A 51 -5.75 1.44 16.51
CA ALA A 51 -5.26 0.11 16.14
C ALA A 51 -4.36 -0.53 17.22
N GLY A 52 -4.14 0.16 18.35
CA GLY A 52 -3.30 -0.30 19.46
C GLY A 52 -1.80 -0.12 19.19
N ILE A 53 -1.43 0.76 18.26
CA ILE A 53 -0.04 1.00 17.89
C ILE A 53 0.55 2.06 18.82
N VAL A 54 1.69 1.74 19.43
CA VAL A 54 2.46 2.68 20.25
C VAL A 54 3.50 3.37 19.36
N LEU A 55 3.39 4.70 19.26
CA LEU A 55 4.32 5.52 18.46
C LEU A 55 5.46 5.99 19.36
N CYS A 56 6.69 5.55 19.08
CA CYS A 56 7.87 5.90 19.87
C CYS A 56 8.50 7.22 19.44
N SER A 57 8.45 7.53 18.15
CA SER A 57 8.92 8.82 17.64
C SER A 57 8.13 9.25 16.42
N GLU A 58 8.12 10.55 16.19
CA GLU A 58 7.47 11.23 15.08
C GLU A 58 8.46 12.23 14.49
N LYS A 59 8.62 12.21 13.17
CA LYS A 59 9.49 13.13 12.45
C LYS A 59 8.79 13.61 11.18
N GLU A 60 8.76 14.92 10.98
CA GLU A 60 8.34 15.51 9.71
C GLU A 60 9.27 15.05 8.59
N ASN A 61 8.70 14.62 7.48
CA ASN A 61 9.45 14.17 6.32
C ASN A 61 8.67 14.43 5.03
N THR A 62 9.38 14.81 3.98
CA THR A 62 8.81 14.95 2.65
C THR A 62 9.60 14.08 1.70
N TRP A 63 8.91 13.19 1.01
CA TRP A 63 9.54 12.34 0.00
C TRP A 63 10.03 13.17 -1.17
N ASP A 64 11.20 12.81 -1.71
CA ASP A 64 11.75 13.40 -2.93
C ASP A 64 11.10 12.75 -4.16
N VAL A 65 9.79 13.00 -4.32
CA VAL A 65 8.98 12.53 -5.45
C VAL A 65 8.02 13.62 -5.92
N PRO A 66 7.65 13.65 -7.21
CA PRO A 66 6.71 14.64 -7.72
C PRO A 66 5.40 14.67 -6.94
N GLY A 67 4.93 15.87 -6.62
CA GLY A 67 3.64 16.11 -5.97
C GLY A 67 3.59 15.77 -4.48
N ALA A 68 4.71 15.44 -3.83
CA ALA A 68 4.77 15.31 -2.38
C ALA A 68 4.57 16.68 -1.67
N GLU A 69 3.55 16.79 -0.82
CA GLU A 69 3.21 18.05 -0.12
C GLU A 69 3.67 18.08 1.36
N GLY A 70 4.32 17.01 1.82
CA GLY A 70 4.72 16.82 3.21
C GLY A 70 4.06 15.61 3.87
N GLY A 71 4.67 15.18 4.97
CA GLY A 71 4.37 13.89 5.56
C GLY A 71 5.09 13.67 6.89
N LYS A 72 4.85 12.52 7.49
CA LYS A 72 5.44 12.13 8.77
C LYS A 72 5.98 10.73 8.70
N THR A 73 7.09 10.52 9.38
CA THR A 73 7.65 9.20 9.66
C THR A 73 7.44 8.91 11.12
N TYR A 74 6.81 7.78 11.40
CA TYR A 74 6.58 7.27 12.73
C TYR A 74 7.41 6.01 12.94
N THR A 75 7.93 5.89 14.15
CA THR A 75 8.70 4.72 14.55
C THR A 75 7.95 3.97 15.62
N ILE A 76 7.85 2.66 15.47
CA ILE A 76 7.15 1.75 16.38
C ILE A 76 8.16 0.73 16.90
N SER A 77 8.12 0.48 18.20
CA SER A 77 8.89 -0.54 18.90
C SER A 77 8.04 -1.10 20.03
N ALA A 78 8.26 -2.36 20.41
CA ALA A 78 7.70 -2.93 21.63
C ALA A 78 8.13 -2.17 22.90
N ASP A 79 9.32 -1.56 22.87
CA ASP A 79 9.83 -0.72 23.94
C ASP A 79 10.45 0.56 23.35
N CYS A 80 9.79 1.69 23.58
CA CYS A 80 10.26 3.00 23.13
C CYS A 80 11.48 3.52 23.91
N ASN A 81 11.84 2.89 25.03
CA ASN A 81 12.98 3.27 25.87
C ASN A 81 14.22 2.40 25.62
N ALA A 82 14.13 1.38 24.77
CA ALA A 82 15.26 0.55 24.41
C ALA A 82 16.22 1.33 23.48
N ILE A 83 17.33 1.82 24.02
CA ILE A 83 18.28 2.73 23.36
C ILE A 83 19.02 2.08 22.16
N ASP A 84 19.08 0.74 22.08
CA ASP A 84 19.90 0.00 21.12
C ASP A 84 19.13 -0.96 20.21
N GLN A 85 17.80 -0.90 20.16
CA GLN A 85 17.02 -1.75 19.26
C GLN A 85 16.69 -1.00 17.96
N SER A 86 16.98 -1.63 16.81
CA SER A 86 16.41 -1.17 15.54
C SER A 86 14.90 -1.15 15.69
N PRO A 87 14.22 -0.10 15.20
CA PRO A 87 12.78 -0.03 15.33
C PRO A 87 12.14 -1.21 14.64
N ASP A 88 11.19 -1.84 15.33
CA ASP A 88 10.48 -3.00 14.80
C ASP A 88 9.76 -2.63 13.51
N ILE A 89 9.13 -1.44 13.46
CA ILE A 89 8.38 -0.98 12.29
C ILE A 89 8.54 0.53 12.10
N ILE A 90 8.73 0.94 10.86
CA ILE A 90 8.73 2.34 10.43
C ILE A 90 7.51 2.58 9.54
N ILE A 91 6.69 3.57 9.88
CA ILE A 91 5.53 3.97 9.08
C ILE A 91 5.80 5.35 8.49
N HIS A 92 5.84 5.43 7.18
CA HIS A 92 5.91 6.68 6.45
C HIS A 92 4.52 7.05 5.93
N VAL A 93 4.07 8.26 6.22
CA VAL A 93 2.83 8.83 5.73
C VAL A 93 3.17 10.04 4.88
N GLN A 94 2.75 10.06 3.61
CA GLN A 94 3.05 11.12 2.67
C GLN A 94 1.78 11.62 2.00
N LYS A 95 1.52 12.93 2.06
CA LYS A 95 0.45 13.58 1.31
C LYS A 95 0.90 13.90 -0.11
N PHE A 96 -0.01 13.74 -1.07
CA PHE A 96 0.18 14.12 -2.46
C PHE A 96 -0.81 15.20 -2.91
N SER A 97 -0.36 16.03 -3.84
CA SER A 97 -1.14 17.12 -4.44
C SER A 97 -2.19 16.64 -5.44
N SER A 98 -2.03 15.44 -6.01
CA SER A 98 -2.95 14.88 -7.00
C SER A 98 -2.99 13.35 -6.96
N GLU A 99 -4.09 12.78 -7.45
CA GLU A 99 -4.24 11.33 -7.62
C GLU A 99 -3.18 10.76 -8.56
N GLU A 100 -2.87 11.47 -9.64
CA GLU A 100 -1.88 11.05 -10.62
C GLU A 100 -0.49 10.91 -10.01
N THR A 101 -0.04 11.92 -9.24
CA THR A 101 1.28 11.91 -8.59
C THR A 101 1.36 10.86 -7.48
N ARG A 102 0.29 10.70 -6.70
CA ARG A 102 0.16 9.64 -5.67
C ARG A 102 0.34 8.26 -6.30
N ASP A 103 -0.43 7.98 -7.35
CA ASP A 103 -0.45 6.66 -7.98
C ASP A 103 0.84 6.39 -8.76
N ALA A 104 1.46 7.43 -9.34
CA ALA A 104 2.78 7.33 -9.93
C ALA A 104 3.84 6.95 -8.89
N ALA A 105 3.80 7.55 -7.68
CA ALA A 105 4.70 7.17 -6.60
C ALA A 105 4.50 5.70 -6.18
N ILE A 106 3.26 5.25 -6.02
CA ILE A 106 2.93 3.84 -5.69
C ILE A 106 3.47 2.88 -6.75
N ARG A 107 3.24 3.18 -8.04
CA ARG A 107 3.80 2.39 -9.15
C ARG A 107 5.33 2.39 -9.10
N GLY A 108 5.94 3.54 -8.81
CA GLY A 108 7.38 3.68 -8.60
C GLY A 108 7.89 2.71 -7.55
N PHE A 109 7.32 2.71 -6.34
CA PHE A 109 7.70 1.79 -5.27
C PHE A 109 7.52 0.32 -5.64
N ASN A 110 6.41 -0.02 -6.30
CA ASN A 110 6.13 -1.39 -6.72
C ASN A 110 7.04 -1.88 -7.85
N SER A 111 7.53 -0.97 -8.71
CA SER A 111 8.33 -1.28 -9.88
C SER A 111 9.82 -1.49 -9.59
N GLN A 112 10.31 -1.14 -8.39
CA GLN A 112 11.73 -1.26 -8.05
C GLN A 112 12.14 -2.72 -7.78
N PRO A 113 13.01 -3.32 -8.63
CA PRO A 113 13.41 -4.72 -8.49
C PRO A 113 14.57 -4.91 -7.49
N ARG A 114 15.30 -3.84 -7.15
CA ARG A 114 16.33 -3.82 -6.09
C ARG A 114 15.95 -2.74 -5.10
N GLY A 115 15.78 -3.09 -3.83
CA GLY A 115 15.38 -2.14 -2.79
C GLY A 115 13.88 -1.93 -2.66
N LYS A 116 13.05 -2.87 -3.15
CA LYS A 116 11.62 -2.90 -2.79
C LYS A 116 11.53 -2.76 -1.26
N PRO A 117 10.87 -1.73 -0.73
CA PRO A 117 10.65 -1.62 0.70
C PRO A 117 10.07 -2.95 1.20
N ASN A 118 10.72 -3.60 2.15
CA ASN A 118 10.13 -4.74 2.84
C ASN A 118 8.94 -4.23 3.65
N GLY A 119 7.77 -4.27 3.03
CA GLY A 119 6.66 -3.46 3.51
C GLY A 119 5.38 -3.57 2.71
N VAL A 120 4.34 -2.93 3.25
CA VAL A 120 3.01 -2.80 2.66
C VAL A 120 2.69 -1.33 2.44
N ILE A 121 2.07 -1.05 1.29
CA ILE A 121 1.57 0.27 0.93
C ILE A 121 0.06 0.27 1.10
N LEU A 122 -0.45 1.23 1.86
CA LEU A 122 -1.86 1.56 1.96
C LEU A 122 -2.10 2.95 1.38
N THR A 123 -3.33 3.21 0.98
CA THR A 123 -3.76 4.53 0.52
C THR A 123 -5.01 4.97 1.28
N HIS A 124 -5.07 6.25 1.61
CA HIS A 124 -6.23 6.83 2.28
C HIS A 124 -6.39 8.30 1.87
N GLY A 125 -7.39 8.60 1.03
CA GLY A 125 -7.53 9.93 0.46
C GLY A 125 -6.27 10.35 -0.32
N PRO A 126 -5.73 11.56 -0.08
CA PRO A 126 -4.50 12.02 -0.73
C PRO A 126 -3.22 11.45 -0.12
N TYR A 127 -3.31 10.55 0.86
CA TYR A 127 -2.16 10.01 1.58
C TYR A 127 -1.76 8.62 1.10
N VAL A 128 -0.45 8.41 1.03
CA VAL A 128 0.19 7.09 0.94
C VAL A 128 0.77 6.75 2.31
N ILE A 129 0.52 5.54 2.78
CA ILE A 129 1.04 5.02 4.05
C ILE A 129 1.91 3.81 3.70
N LEU A 130 3.22 3.94 3.88
CA LEU A 130 4.20 2.89 3.65
C LEU A 130 4.65 2.33 5.01
N LEU A 131 4.36 1.07 5.27
CA LEU A 131 4.81 0.35 6.46
C LEU A 131 6.03 -0.48 6.10
N GLN A 132 7.13 -0.34 6.84
CA GLN A 132 8.37 -1.10 6.68
C GLN A 132 8.74 -1.82 7.97
N GLY A 133 9.24 -3.06 7.88
CA GLY A 133 9.71 -3.84 9.04
C GLY A 133 9.02 -5.21 9.20
N PRO A 134 9.47 -6.04 10.16
CA PRO A 134 8.76 -7.26 10.57
C PRO A 134 7.28 -6.97 10.91
N LEU A 135 6.38 -7.93 10.63
CA LEU A 135 4.94 -7.84 10.98
C LEU A 135 4.12 -6.71 10.31
N HIS A 136 4.65 -6.07 9.26
CA HIS A 136 3.95 -5.00 8.53
C HIS A 136 2.55 -5.39 8.02
N GLY A 137 2.31 -6.68 7.71
CA GLY A 137 1.00 -7.17 7.26
C GLY A 137 -0.10 -7.10 8.32
N ASP A 138 0.20 -7.54 9.55
CA ASP A 138 -0.76 -7.52 10.66
C ASP A 138 -1.06 -6.10 11.13
N ILE A 139 -0.07 -5.22 11.07
CA ILE A 139 -0.29 -3.80 11.38
C ILE A 139 -1.09 -3.13 10.27
N ALA A 140 -0.78 -3.41 9.01
CA ALA A 140 -1.50 -2.83 7.88
C ALA A 140 -3.00 -3.17 7.90
N SER A 141 -3.37 -4.41 8.25
CA SER A 141 -4.78 -4.80 8.34
C SER A 141 -5.52 -4.05 9.44
N LYS A 142 -4.92 -3.92 10.64
CA LYS A 142 -5.50 -3.14 11.75
C LYS A 142 -5.66 -1.66 11.40
N ILE A 143 -4.66 -1.05 10.76
CA ILE A 143 -4.76 0.35 10.32
C ILE A 143 -5.85 0.51 9.26
N LYS A 144 -5.91 -0.39 8.26
CA LYS A 144 -6.94 -0.38 7.20
C LYS A 144 -8.35 -0.47 7.79
N GLU A 145 -8.55 -1.31 8.81
CA GLU A 145 -9.82 -1.42 9.54
C GLU A 145 -10.19 -0.10 10.22
N GLN A 146 -9.26 0.50 10.99
CA GLN A 146 -9.52 1.74 11.73
C GLN A 146 -9.74 2.97 10.83
N LEU A 147 -9.13 2.99 9.64
CA LEU A 147 -9.33 4.03 8.62
C LEU A 147 -10.66 3.86 7.86
N SER A 148 -11.22 2.65 7.84
CA SER A 148 -12.51 2.37 7.21
C SER A 148 -13.68 2.73 8.13
N SER A 149 -13.46 2.70 9.45
CA SER A 149 -14.44 3.08 10.48
C SER A 149 -14.49 4.58 10.79
N SER A 150 -13.57 5.38 10.24
CA SER A 150 -13.50 6.84 10.38
C SER A 150 -14.03 7.57 9.15
#